data_AF-A0A2I1EG99-F1
#
_entry.id   AF-A0A2I1EG99-F1
#
_cell.length_a   1.000
_cell.length_b   1.000
_cell.length_c   1.000
_cell.angle_alpha   90.00
_cell.angle_beta   90.00
_cell.angle_gamma   90.00
#
_symmetry.space_group_name_H-M   'P 1'
#
loop_
_entity.id
_entity.type
_entity.pdbx_description
1 polymer ?
#
loop_
_entity_poly.entity_id
_entity_poly.type
_entity_poly.pdbx_seq_one_letter_code
_entity_poly.pdbx_strand_id
1 'polypeptide(L)'
;MAKAILGYLSQHGISLPSDAVTCIPLEGEGTISTREALLHKNLLNNKVWCEALSLADAVFVATHSQGTPVSTILLSRLIKEGLVHPKRQRICMLAMAAGRSHDADAARELFEFMDSETLVSKRYREALTTVINSGVKIVYVASMDDQVVPLYSGLFNGVNHPSIMRAIYIDGPLYQEKDFLTSLIVFAIKLRNAGILDHGIMVQLSEVVAGSMYGEGHSALYTEIEVYTLAVRYLFETPSLGACDLKLDRFVAQQKNNPFYLPWAMRGVLEDREVSESIHLKYETMKLRKQYEEWEPTTKAMKEVKFRLEPMRDVILGRSKL
;
A
#
# COMPACT_ATOMS: atom_id res chain seq x y z
N MET A 1 -4.68 14.28 -7.95
CA MET A 1 -4.39 13.46 -9.15
C MET A 1 -4.10 14.28 -10.41
N ALA A 2 -5.06 15.03 -10.99
CA ALA A 2 -4.84 15.77 -12.25
C ALA A 2 -3.59 16.67 -12.24
N LYS A 3 -3.37 17.42 -11.15
CA LYS A 3 -2.17 18.23 -10.94
C LYS A 3 -0.86 17.42 -11.05
N ALA A 4 -0.83 16.19 -10.53
CA ALA A 4 0.35 15.33 -10.58
C ALA A 4 0.62 14.83 -12.01
N ILE A 5 -0.43 14.47 -12.75
CA ILE A 5 -0.33 14.08 -14.17
C ILE A 5 0.25 15.22 -14.99
N LEU A 6 -0.33 16.42 -14.87
CA LEU A 6 0.13 17.60 -15.62
C LEU A 6 1.55 18.01 -15.23
N GLY A 7 1.89 17.95 -13.94
CA GLY A 7 3.25 18.21 -13.44
C GLY A 7 4.27 17.23 -14.01
N TYR A 8 3.98 15.92 -13.96
CA TYR A 8 4.83 14.88 -14.51
C TYR A 8 5.04 15.05 -16.03
N LEU A 9 3.97 15.30 -16.79
CA LEU A 9 4.05 15.48 -18.24
C LEU A 9 4.85 16.73 -18.61
N SER A 10 4.65 17.83 -17.88
CA SER A 10 5.42 19.07 -18.08
C SER A 10 6.91 18.87 -17.84
N GLN A 11 7.30 18.10 -16.81
CA GLN A 11 8.72 17.74 -16.57
C GLN A 11 9.32 16.92 -17.71
N HIS A 12 8.50 16.22 -18.49
CA HIS A 12 8.90 15.45 -19.67
C HIS A 12 8.72 16.23 -20.99
N GLY A 13 8.45 17.54 -20.93
CA GLY A 13 8.27 18.38 -22.11
C GLY A 13 6.97 18.12 -22.88
N ILE A 14 5.98 17.49 -22.25
CA ILE A 14 4.67 17.19 -22.84
C ILE A 14 3.63 18.17 -22.30
N SER A 15 3.00 18.91 -23.20
CA SER A 15 1.86 19.77 -22.87
C SER A 15 0.58 19.14 -23.43
N LEU A 16 -0.45 19.06 -22.59
CA LEU A 16 -1.77 18.60 -22.99
C LEU A 16 -2.74 19.78 -23.20
N PRO A 17 -3.72 19.66 -24.10
CA PRO A 17 -4.88 20.54 -24.14
C PRO A 17 -5.62 20.61 -22.80
N SER A 18 -6.34 21.72 -22.55
CA SER A 18 -7.06 21.94 -21.28
C SER A 18 -8.18 20.93 -21.01
N ASP A 19 -8.70 20.30 -22.05
CA ASP A 19 -9.78 19.30 -22.03
C ASP A 19 -9.27 17.85 -22.04
N ALA A 20 -7.95 17.63 -22.10
CA ALA A 20 -7.36 16.29 -22.15
C ALA A 20 -7.48 15.50 -20.83
N VAL A 21 -7.83 16.17 -19.73
CA VAL A 21 -7.98 15.54 -18.40
C VAL A 21 -9.38 15.78 -17.86
N THR A 22 -10.19 14.72 -17.84
CA THR A 22 -11.51 14.74 -17.22
C THR A 22 -11.43 14.28 -15.77
N CYS A 23 -11.81 15.14 -14.83
CA CYS A 23 -11.95 14.77 -13.42
C CYS A 23 -13.36 14.22 -13.14
N ILE A 24 -13.43 13.04 -12.51
CA ILE A 24 -14.69 12.37 -12.15
C ILE A 24 -14.75 12.25 -10.62
N PRO A 25 -15.34 13.22 -9.90
CA PRO A 25 -15.50 13.15 -8.45
C PRO A 25 -16.73 12.30 -8.09
N LEU A 26 -16.51 11.02 -7.84
CA LEU A 26 -17.57 10.12 -7.37
C LEU A 26 -17.70 10.23 -5.85
N GLU A 27 -18.86 10.71 -5.41
CA GLU A 27 -19.18 10.93 -4.00
C GLU A 27 -20.37 10.07 -3.55
N GLY A 28 -20.31 9.65 -2.29
CA GLY A 28 -21.31 8.78 -1.68
C GLY A 28 -20.85 8.27 -0.32
N GLU A 29 -21.81 7.89 0.52
CA GLU A 29 -21.61 7.38 1.87
C GLU A 29 -22.32 6.03 2.07
N GLY A 30 -22.17 5.44 3.26
CA GLY A 30 -22.74 4.14 3.62
C GLY A 30 -21.75 2.98 3.53
N THR A 31 -22.28 1.77 3.73
CA THR A 31 -21.51 0.51 3.61
C THR A 31 -20.90 0.37 2.22
N ILE A 32 -19.84 -0.44 2.11
CA ILE A 32 -19.09 -0.68 0.89
C ILE A 32 -20.00 -1.03 -0.28
N SER A 33 -20.98 -1.90 -0.05
CA SER A 33 -21.95 -2.31 -1.06
C SER A 33 -22.88 -1.17 -1.49
N THR A 34 -23.37 -0.40 -0.53
CA THR A 34 -24.28 0.74 -0.79
C THR A 34 -23.56 1.86 -1.53
N ARG A 35 -22.36 2.19 -1.04
CA ARG A 35 -21.50 3.22 -1.60
C ARG A 35 -21.09 2.85 -3.02
N GLU A 36 -20.63 1.62 -3.26
CA GLU A 36 -20.29 1.15 -4.61
C GLU A 36 -21.46 1.27 -5.59
N ALA A 37 -22.66 0.83 -5.20
CA ALA A 37 -23.84 0.93 -6.04
C ALA A 37 -24.23 2.38 -6.35
N LEU A 38 -24.09 3.28 -5.37
CA LEU A 38 -24.33 4.71 -5.54
C LEU A 38 -23.31 5.34 -6.50
N LEU A 39 -22.01 5.07 -6.31
CA LEU A 39 -20.96 5.60 -7.17
C LEU A 39 -21.11 5.10 -8.61
N HIS A 40 -21.46 3.83 -8.79
CA HIS A 40 -21.76 3.23 -10.09
C HIS A 40 -22.94 3.94 -10.78
N LYS A 41 -24.05 4.12 -10.07
CA LYS A 41 -25.22 4.85 -10.59
C LYS A 41 -24.88 6.29 -10.95
N ASN A 42 -24.13 6.99 -10.11
CA ASN A 42 -23.72 8.38 -10.35
C ASN A 42 -22.85 8.49 -11.60
N LEU A 43 -21.93 7.54 -11.81
CA LEU A 43 -21.13 7.47 -13.03
C LEU A 43 -22.00 7.30 -14.27
N LEU A 44 -22.91 6.31 -14.26
CA LEU A 44 -23.77 6.00 -15.42
C LEU A 44 -24.76 7.10 -15.78
N ASN A 45 -25.21 7.88 -14.80
CA ASN A 45 -26.10 9.01 -15.04
C ASN A 45 -25.40 10.20 -15.72
N ASN A 46 -24.07 10.21 -15.74
CA ASN A 46 -23.28 11.27 -16.37
C ASN A 46 -22.65 10.79 -17.68
N LYS A 47 -23.33 11.09 -18.80
CA LYS A 47 -22.87 10.71 -20.14
C LYS A 47 -21.47 11.24 -20.48
N VAL A 48 -21.12 12.44 -20.02
CA VAL A 48 -19.80 13.05 -20.25
C VAL A 48 -18.72 12.22 -19.57
N TRP A 49 -18.98 11.74 -18.34
CA TRP A 49 -18.05 10.87 -17.64
C TRP A 49 -17.92 9.50 -18.30
N CYS A 50 -19.03 8.89 -18.73
CA CYS A 50 -18.98 7.62 -19.46
C CYS A 50 -18.20 7.73 -20.77
N GLU A 51 -18.42 8.80 -21.54
CA GLU A 51 -17.72 9.04 -22.79
C GLU A 51 -16.22 9.28 -22.54
N ALA A 52 -15.87 10.14 -21.58
CA ALA A 52 -14.48 10.39 -21.21
C ALA A 52 -13.78 9.11 -20.72
N LEU A 53 -14.45 8.30 -19.90
CA LEU A 53 -13.92 7.03 -19.42
C LEU A 53 -13.70 6.04 -20.56
N SER A 54 -14.61 5.97 -21.53
CA SER A 54 -14.44 5.15 -22.72
C SER A 54 -13.30 5.67 -23.61
N LEU A 55 -13.15 6.98 -23.80
CA LEU A 55 -12.14 7.53 -24.70
C LEU A 55 -10.72 7.59 -24.11
N ALA A 56 -10.58 7.51 -22.78
CA ALA A 56 -9.30 7.68 -22.10
C ALA A 56 -8.23 6.66 -22.53
N ASP A 57 -7.01 7.14 -22.74
CA ASP A 57 -5.80 6.30 -22.90
C ASP A 57 -5.25 5.81 -21.56
N ALA A 58 -5.44 6.61 -20.51
CA ALA A 58 -5.02 6.31 -19.15
C ALA A 58 -6.12 6.64 -18.15
N VAL A 59 -6.35 5.73 -17.19
CA VAL A 59 -7.34 5.89 -16.12
C VAL A 59 -6.64 5.81 -14.77
N PHE A 60 -6.79 6.86 -13.98
CA PHE A 60 -6.30 6.90 -12.61
C PHE A 60 -7.47 6.88 -11.63
N VAL A 61 -7.47 5.91 -10.72
CA VAL A 61 -8.43 5.82 -9.62
C VAL A 61 -7.71 6.21 -8.34
N ALA A 62 -8.01 7.38 -7.78
CA ALA A 62 -7.46 7.80 -6.49
C ALA A 62 -8.50 7.55 -5.40
N THR A 63 -8.10 6.87 -4.34
CA THR A 63 -9.02 6.46 -3.28
C THR A 63 -8.34 6.46 -1.92
N HIS A 64 -9.14 6.70 -0.88
CA HIS A 64 -8.67 6.83 0.50
C HIS A 64 -9.56 6.01 1.43
N SER A 65 -8.93 5.33 2.39
CA SER A 65 -9.60 4.65 3.48
C SER A 65 -10.64 3.62 3.03
N GLN A 66 -11.88 3.64 3.55
CA GLN A 66 -12.96 2.77 3.05
C GLN A 66 -13.22 2.92 1.54
N GLY A 67 -12.88 4.06 0.95
CA GLY A 67 -12.92 4.22 -0.49
C GLY A 67 -12.13 3.14 -1.20
N THR A 68 -11.05 2.60 -0.61
CA THR A 68 -10.18 1.60 -1.25
C THR A 68 -10.93 0.31 -1.61
N PRO A 69 -11.60 -0.39 -0.67
CA PRO A 69 -12.41 -1.55 -1.03
C PRO A 69 -13.56 -1.19 -1.97
N VAL A 70 -14.22 -0.05 -1.80
CA VAL A 70 -15.29 0.43 -2.69
C VAL A 70 -14.79 0.61 -4.12
N SER A 71 -13.69 1.33 -4.32
CA SER A 71 -13.10 1.61 -5.62
C SER A 71 -12.57 0.34 -6.30
N THR A 72 -12.06 -0.63 -5.53
CA THR A 72 -11.62 -1.92 -6.09
C THR A 72 -12.81 -2.71 -6.63
N ILE A 73 -13.91 -2.78 -5.89
CA ILE A 73 -15.14 -3.46 -6.30
C ILE A 73 -15.78 -2.73 -7.49
N LEU A 74 -15.87 -1.41 -7.43
CA LEU A 74 -16.37 -0.58 -8.53
C LEU A 74 -15.53 -0.78 -9.79
N LEU A 75 -14.20 -0.70 -9.71
CA LEU A 75 -13.32 -0.90 -10.85
C LEU A 75 -13.47 -2.30 -11.45
N SER A 76 -13.56 -3.34 -10.61
CA SER A 76 -13.86 -4.71 -11.08
C SER A 76 -15.17 -4.76 -11.86
N ARG A 77 -16.22 -4.08 -11.37
CA ARG A 77 -17.52 -4.01 -12.04
C ARG A 77 -17.44 -3.27 -13.37
N LEU A 78 -16.80 -2.10 -13.42
CA LEU A 78 -16.64 -1.32 -14.64
C LEU A 78 -15.86 -2.08 -15.72
N ILE A 79 -14.87 -2.89 -15.32
CA ILE A 79 -14.15 -3.79 -16.24
C ILE A 79 -15.10 -4.88 -16.77
N LYS A 80 -15.87 -5.54 -15.90
CA LYS A 80 -16.81 -6.61 -16.28
C LYS A 80 -17.94 -6.11 -17.19
N GLU A 81 -18.40 -4.89 -16.97
CA GLU A 81 -19.43 -4.23 -17.78
C GLU A 81 -18.87 -3.63 -19.08
N GLY A 82 -17.55 -3.65 -19.29
CA GLY A 82 -16.92 -3.10 -20.48
C GLY A 82 -16.97 -1.57 -20.56
N LEU A 83 -17.04 -0.89 -19.42
CA LEU A 83 -16.92 0.58 -19.32
C LEU A 83 -15.46 1.01 -19.15
N VAL A 84 -14.64 0.12 -18.59
CA VAL A 84 -13.18 0.25 -18.52
C VAL A 84 -12.59 -0.89 -19.34
N HIS A 85 -11.59 -0.58 -20.18
CA HIS A 85 -11.00 -1.51 -21.14
C HIS A 85 -9.50 -1.69 -20.89
N PRO A 86 -9.07 -2.56 -19.96
CA PRO A 86 -7.66 -2.73 -19.59
C PRO A 86 -6.74 -3.18 -20.73
N LYS A 87 -7.28 -3.76 -21.81
CA LYS A 87 -6.52 -4.09 -23.02
C LYS A 87 -6.14 -2.86 -23.87
N ARG A 88 -6.90 -1.78 -23.76
CA ARG A 88 -6.69 -0.52 -24.50
C ARG A 88 -6.15 0.58 -23.60
N GLN A 89 -6.54 0.58 -22.33
CA GLN A 89 -6.28 1.64 -21.37
C GLN A 89 -5.19 1.23 -20.39
N ARG A 90 -4.28 2.17 -20.08
CA ARG A 90 -3.34 2.01 -18.97
C ARG A 90 -4.02 2.46 -17.69
N ILE A 91 -4.16 1.56 -16.72
CA ILE A 91 -4.96 1.83 -15.51
C ILE A 91 -4.10 1.73 -14.27
N CYS A 92 -4.17 2.75 -13.40
CA CYS A 92 -3.53 2.75 -12.10
C CYS A 92 -4.52 3.12 -11.00
N MET A 93 -4.57 2.33 -9.93
CA MET A 93 -5.29 2.66 -8.71
C MET A 93 -4.31 3.10 -7.63
N LEU A 94 -4.46 4.31 -7.11
CA LEU A 94 -3.77 4.80 -5.92
C LEU A 94 -4.68 4.62 -4.71
N ALA A 95 -4.30 3.72 -3.81
CA ALA A 95 -4.98 3.42 -2.56
C ALA A 95 -4.21 3.99 -1.38
N MET A 96 -4.83 4.93 -0.66
CA MET A 96 -4.24 5.61 0.50
C MET A 96 -4.94 5.17 1.79
N ALA A 97 -4.18 4.72 2.79
CA ALA A 97 -4.65 4.46 4.15
C ALA A 97 -5.94 3.61 4.28
N ALA A 98 -6.02 2.46 3.60
CA ALA A 98 -7.22 1.61 3.55
C ALA A 98 -7.64 1.08 4.94
N GLY A 99 -8.80 1.52 5.49
CA GLY A 99 -9.37 0.88 6.69
C GLY A 99 -10.19 1.71 7.68
N ARG A 100 -10.58 2.98 7.39
CA ARG A 100 -11.45 3.79 8.26
C ARG A 100 -12.71 4.29 7.55
N SER A 101 -13.79 4.40 8.32
CA SER A 101 -15.01 5.13 7.95
C SER A 101 -15.43 6.07 9.10
N HIS A 102 -16.06 7.19 8.76
CA HIS A 102 -16.72 8.09 9.72
C HIS A 102 -18.16 7.69 10.03
N ASP A 103 -18.79 6.89 9.15
CA ASP A 103 -20.09 6.26 9.35
C ASP A 103 -19.91 4.97 10.18
N ALA A 104 -20.70 4.83 11.24
CA ALA A 104 -20.62 3.74 12.22
C ALA A 104 -20.91 2.35 11.61
N ASP A 105 -21.91 2.22 10.74
CA ASP A 105 -22.23 0.94 10.10
C ASP A 105 -21.14 0.55 9.11
N ALA A 106 -20.63 1.53 8.40
CA ALA A 106 -19.55 1.37 7.45
C ALA A 106 -18.20 1.11 8.15
N ALA A 107 -17.99 1.61 9.37
CA ALA A 107 -16.85 1.28 10.21
C ALA A 107 -16.97 -0.16 10.74
N ARG A 108 -18.18 -0.58 11.15
CA ARG A 108 -18.44 -1.97 11.56
C ARG A 108 -18.15 -2.98 10.46
N GLU A 109 -18.55 -2.69 9.22
CA GLU A 109 -18.24 -3.53 8.06
C GLU A 109 -16.73 -3.61 7.78
N LEU A 110 -15.95 -2.56 8.07
CA LEU A 110 -14.49 -2.61 7.92
C LEU A 110 -13.82 -3.59 8.89
N PHE A 111 -14.39 -3.79 10.10
CA PHE A 111 -13.91 -4.82 11.02
C PHE A 111 -14.10 -6.24 10.48
N GLU A 112 -15.03 -6.46 9.55
CA GLU A 112 -15.22 -7.77 8.91
C GLU A 112 -14.04 -8.16 8.01
N PHE A 113 -13.17 -7.22 7.61
CA PHE A 113 -11.93 -7.54 6.90
C PHE A 113 -10.86 -8.21 7.77
N MET A 114 -11.04 -8.21 9.10
CA MET A 114 -10.14 -8.90 10.03
C MET A 114 -10.22 -10.42 9.90
N ASP A 115 -11.29 -10.93 9.28
CA ASP A 115 -11.45 -12.31 8.88
C ASP A 115 -11.60 -12.41 7.35
N SER A 116 -10.64 -13.09 6.72
CA SER A 116 -10.66 -13.33 5.29
C SER A 116 -11.86 -14.16 4.81
N GLU A 117 -12.59 -14.85 5.68
CA GLU A 117 -13.72 -15.68 5.29
C GLU A 117 -15.08 -14.97 5.28
N THR A 118 -15.15 -13.72 5.70
CA THR A 118 -16.38 -12.91 5.63
C THR A 118 -16.81 -12.65 4.19
N LEU A 119 -18.10 -12.34 4.00
CA LEU A 119 -18.67 -12.08 2.68
C LEU A 119 -18.00 -10.87 2.00
N VAL A 120 -17.75 -9.80 2.76
CA VAL A 120 -17.11 -8.59 2.23
C VAL A 120 -15.65 -8.85 1.85
N SER A 121 -14.91 -9.64 2.65
CA SER A 121 -13.54 -10.08 2.33
C SER A 121 -13.48 -10.91 1.05
N LYS A 122 -14.40 -11.87 0.88
CA LYS A 122 -14.50 -12.71 -0.32
C LYS A 122 -14.84 -11.88 -1.55
N ARG A 123 -15.84 -10.99 -1.46
CA ARG A 123 -16.22 -10.08 -2.55
C ARG A 123 -15.07 -9.16 -2.96
N TYR A 124 -14.37 -8.57 -1.99
CA TYR A 124 -13.21 -7.74 -2.25
C TYR A 124 -12.08 -8.53 -2.93
N ARG A 125 -11.80 -9.76 -2.47
CA ARG A 125 -10.79 -10.64 -3.07
C ARG A 125 -11.10 -10.95 -4.53
N GLU A 126 -12.34 -11.32 -4.84
CA GLU A 126 -12.77 -11.58 -6.22
C GLU A 126 -12.61 -10.34 -7.11
N ALA A 127 -12.97 -9.17 -6.59
CA ALA A 127 -12.79 -7.90 -7.28
C ALA A 127 -11.32 -7.59 -7.52
N LEU A 128 -10.48 -7.73 -6.50
CA LEU A 128 -9.04 -7.52 -6.59
C LEU A 128 -8.39 -8.48 -7.60
N THR A 129 -8.75 -9.76 -7.58
CA THR A 129 -8.30 -10.75 -8.58
C THR A 129 -8.68 -10.32 -9.99
N THR A 130 -9.92 -9.84 -10.18
CA THR A 130 -10.36 -9.33 -11.49
C THR A 130 -9.53 -8.13 -11.93
N VAL A 131 -9.32 -7.16 -11.03
CA VAL A 131 -8.56 -5.93 -11.30
C VAL A 131 -7.11 -6.24 -11.67
N ILE A 132 -6.42 -7.04 -10.84
CA ILE A 132 -5.01 -7.39 -11.05
C ILE A 132 -4.83 -8.23 -12.32
N ASN A 133 -5.65 -9.27 -12.52
CA ASN A 133 -5.55 -10.15 -13.70
C ASN A 133 -5.88 -9.41 -15.01
N SER A 134 -6.55 -8.26 -14.92
CA SER A 134 -6.80 -7.40 -16.08
C SER A 134 -5.61 -6.51 -16.43
N GLY A 135 -4.52 -6.53 -15.66
CA GLY A 135 -3.33 -5.72 -15.88
C GLY A 135 -3.36 -4.34 -15.22
N VAL A 136 -4.30 -4.09 -14.29
CA VAL A 136 -4.34 -2.85 -13.53
C VAL A 136 -3.16 -2.80 -12.55
N LYS A 137 -2.48 -1.65 -12.51
CA LYS A 137 -1.45 -1.34 -11.53
C LYS A 137 -2.06 -0.76 -10.26
N ILE A 138 -1.54 -1.13 -9.10
CA ILE A 138 -2.03 -0.65 -7.81
C ILE A 138 -0.85 -0.08 -7.01
N VAL A 139 -1.02 1.13 -6.48
CA VAL A 139 -0.08 1.76 -5.56
C VAL A 139 -0.77 1.87 -4.20
N TYR A 140 -0.24 1.18 -3.19
CA TYR A 140 -0.65 1.35 -1.80
C TYR A 140 0.30 2.32 -1.10
N VAL A 141 -0.26 3.36 -0.50
CA VAL A 141 0.49 4.32 0.32
C VAL A 141 -0.12 4.38 1.71
N ALA A 142 0.70 4.09 2.73
CA ALA A 142 0.33 4.20 4.13
C ALA A 142 1.05 5.38 4.79
N SER A 143 0.45 6.00 5.81
CA SER A 143 1.20 6.93 6.67
C SER A 143 1.98 6.16 7.73
N MET A 144 3.19 6.61 8.03
CA MET A 144 4.04 6.06 9.09
C MET A 144 3.37 6.15 10.47
N ASP A 145 2.73 7.28 10.74
CA ASP A 145 2.10 7.64 12.00
C ASP A 145 0.56 7.61 11.90
N ASP A 146 0.01 6.69 11.10
CA ASP A 146 -1.43 6.51 11.02
C ASP A 146 -1.97 6.07 12.39
N GLN A 147 -2.90 6.84 12.93
CA GLN A 147 -3.50 6.62 14.23
C GLN A 147 -4.74 5.73 14.19
N VAL A 148 -5.20 5.31 12.99
CA VAL A 148 -6.45 4.57 12.82
C VAL A 148 -6.27 3.26 12.07
N VAL A 149 -5.39 3.23 11.08
CA VAL A 149 -5.16 2.06 10.23
C VAL A 149 -3.77 1.50 10.51
N PRO A 150 -3.64 0.23 10.93
CA PRO A 150 -2.34 -0.42 11.06
C PRO A 150 -1.55 -0.37 9.75
N LEU A 151 -0.25 -0.08 9.83
CA LEU A 151 0.67 0.01 8.68
C LEU A 151 0.58 -1.20 7.73
N TYR A 152 0.51 -2.42 8.27
CA TYR A 152 0.39 -3.63 7.43
C TYR A 152 -0.91 -3.67 6.61
N SER A 153 -1.99 -3.05 7.10
CA SER A 153 -3.27 -2.93 6.42
C SER A 153 -3.19 -1.84 5.35
N GLY A 154 -2.62 -0.68 5.70
CA GLY A 154 -2.43 0.43 4.75
C GLY A 154 -1.55 0.07 3.54
N LEU A 155 -0.56 -0.80 3.74
CA LEU A 155 0.32 -1.33 2.69
C LEU A 155 -0.21 -2.60 2.02
N PHE A 156 -1.34 -3.11 2.51
CA PHE A 156 -1.99 -4.32 2.03
C PHE A 156 -1.02 -5.51 1.93
N ASN A 157 -0.41 -5.85 3.07
CA ASN A 157 0.72 -6.79 3.13
C ASN A 157 0.34 -8.25 2.79
N GLY A 158 -0.93 -8.63 2.92
CA GLY A 158 -1.40 -10.02 2.71
C GLY A 158 -1.49 -10.48 1.25
N VAL A 159 -1.01 -9.68 0.28
CA VAL A 159 -1.16 -9.96 -1.15
C VAL A 159 0.15 -9.73 -1.87
N ASN A 160 0.55 -10.64 -2.76
CA ASN A 160 1.78 -10.50 -3.54
C ASN A 160 1.50 -10.59 -5.03
N HIS A 161 1.83 -9.51 -5.74
CA HIS A 161 1.76 -9.44 -7.19
C HIS A 161 2.68 -8.32 -7.69
N PRO A 162 3.41 -8.49 -8.81
CA PRO A 162 4.33 -7.47 -9.32
C PRO A 162 3.64 -6.15 -9.74
N SER A 163 2.33 -6.18 -10.02
CA SER A 163 1.53 -4.96 -10.31
C SER A 163 1.22 -4.12 -9.08
N ILE A 164 1.67 -4.54 -7.89
CA ILE A 164 1.49 -3.82 -6.64
C ILE A 164 2.78 -3.11 -6.29
N MET A 165 2.71 -1.78 -6.20
CA MET A 165 3.73 -0.94 -5.59
C MET A 165 3.28 -0.54 -4.19
N ARG A 166 4.17 -0.61 -3.22
CA ARG A 166 3.97 -0.15 -1.85
C ARG A 166 4.89 1.01 -1.54
N ALA A 167 4.35 2.00 -0.84
CA ALA A 167 5.14 3.13 -0.33
C ALA A 167 4.60 3.59 1.02
N ILE A 168 5.46 4.31 1.74
CA ILE A 168 5.14 4.91 3.02
C ILE A 168 5.30 6.43 2.90
N TYR A 169 4.31 7.15 3.39
CA TYR A 169 4.38 8.58 3.64
C TYR A 169 4.94 8.81 5.04
N ILE A 170 5.93 9.70 5.14
CA ILE A 170 6.53 10.11 6.41
C ILE A 170 6.49 11.63 6.42
N ASP A 171 5.82 12.20 7.41
CA ASP A 171 5.75 13.64 7.55
C ASP A 171 7.15 14.23 7.82
N GLY A 172 7.48 15.34 7.17
CA GLY A 172 8.80 15.96 7.20
C GLY A 172 9.32 16.27 8.62
N PRO A 173 8.50 16.83 9.53
CA PRO A 173 8.88 17.05 10.92
C PRO A 173 9.14 15.78 11.73
N LEU A 174 8.54 14.65 11.33
CA LEU A 174 8.76 13.33 11.94
C LEU A 174 9.96 12.60 11.33
N TYR A 175 10.37 12.99 10.11
CA TYR A 175 11.47 12.36 9.41
C TYR A 175 12.82 12.71 10.03
N GLN A 176 13.53 11.68 10.49
CA GLN A 176 14.93 11.78 10.88
C GLN A 176 15.74 10.86 9.98
N GLU A 177 16.70 11.42 9.24
CA GLU A 177 17.49 10.69 8.22
C GLU A 177 18.21 9.44 8.78
N LYS A 178 18.54 9.47 10.08
CA LYS A 178 19.21 8.38 10.78
C LYS A 178 18.27 7.54 11.66
N ASP A 179 16.95 7.68 11.54
CA ASP A 179 16.04 6.85 12.30
C ASP A 179 16.09 5.39 11.78
N PHE A 180 16.46 4.50 12.70
CA PHE A 180 16.60 3.08 12.40
C PHE A 180 15.25 2.44 12.06
N LEU A 181 14.17 2.81 12.76
CA LEU A 181 12.86 2.18 12.58
C LEU A 181 12.26 2.55 11.23
N THR A 182 12.33 3.81 10.84
CA THR A 182 12.01 4.28 9.49
C THR A 182 12.81 3.51 8.44
N SER A 183 14.12 3.40 8.63
CA SER A 183 14.99 2.69 7.69
C SER A 183 14.61 1.21 7.55
N LEU A 184 14.27 0.55 8.66
CA LEU A 184 13.84 -0.85 8.70
C LEU A 184 12.50 -1.06 7.98
N ILE A 185 11.54 -0.17 8.18
CA ILE A 185 10.23 -0.22 7.52
C ILE A 185 10.38 0.01 6.01
N VAL A 186 11.17 1.01 5.61
CA VAL A 186 11.48 1.26 4.20
C VAL A 186 12.15 0.04 3.56
N PHE A 187 13.08 -0.60 4.26
CA PHE A 187 13.71 -1.84 3.80
C PHE A 187 12.70 -2.98 3.63
N ALA A 188 11.82 -3.20 4.62
CA ALA A 188 10.76 -4.20 4.51
C ALA A 188 9.82 -3.93 3.32
N ILE A 189 9.45 -2.67 3.05
CA ILE A 189 8.68 -2.28 1.86
C ILE A 189 9.42 -2.63 0.58
N LYS A 190 10.73 -2.34 0.51
CA LYS A 190 11.56 -2.70 -0.66
C LYS A 190 11.57 -4.21 -0.91
N LEU A 191 11.70 -5.02 0.14
CA LEU A 191 11.61 -6.49 0.02
C LEU A 191 10.28 -6.90 -0.61
N ARG A 192 9.16 -6.39 -0.09
CA ARG A 192 7.82 -6.71 -0.63
C ARG A 192 7.64 -6.26 -2.08
N ASN A 193 8.14 -5.09 -2.45
CA ASN A 193 8.11 -4.60 -3.82
C ASN A 193 9.01 -5.42 -4.77
N ALA A 194 10.08 -6.03 -4.24
CA ALA A 194 10.94 -6.96 -4.97
C ALA A 194 10.36 -8.39 -5.06
N GLY A 195 9.23 -8.67 -4.41
CA GLY A 195 8.63 -10.01 -4.32
C GLY A 195 9.22 -10.90 -3.23
N ILE A 196 10.13 -10.35 -2.40
CA ILE A 196 10.77 -11.04 -1.28
C ILE A 196 9.84 -10.94 -0.06
N LEU A 197 9.80 -12.00 0.75
CA LEU A 197 9.04 -11.99 2.00
C LEU A 197 9.71 -11.05 3.02
N ASP A 198 8.88 -10.30 3.75
CA ASP A 198 9.33 -9.51 4.90
C ASP A 198 9.31 -10.34 6.21
N HIS A 199 9.00 -11.63 6.09
CA HIS A 199 8.88 -12.61 7.19
C HIS A 199 7.94 -12.15 8.32
N GLY A 200 6.98 -11.27 8.02
CA GLY A 200 6.02 -10.74 8.98
C GLY A 200 6.53 -9.55 9.80
N ILE A 201 7.71 -9.01 9.49
CA ILE A 201 8.28 -7.85 10.21
C ILE A 201 7.35 -6.65 10.16
N MET A 202 6.65 -6.40 9.03
CA MET A 202 5.74 -5.28 8.88
C MET A 202 4.56 -5.35 9.86
N VAL A 203 4.03 -6.56 10.09
CA VAL A 203 2.93 -6.79 11.04
C VAL A 203 3.39 -6.47 12.46
N GLN A 204 4.60 -6.90 12.82
CA GLN A 204 5.15 -6.69 14.17
C GLN A 204 5.52 -5.23 14.43
N LEU A 205 6.05 -4.52 13.43
CA LEU A 205 6.40 -3.10 13.58
C LEU A 205 5.18 -2.18 13.53
N SER A 206 4.07 -2.62 12.93
CA SER A 206 2.86 -1.82 12.80
C SER A 206 2.26 -1.36 14.13
N GLU A 207 2.36 -2.16 15.20
CA GLU A 207 1.86 -1.77 16.53
C GLU A 207 2.72 -0.66 17.15
N VAL A 208 4.00 -0.61 16.79
CA VAL A 208 5.02 0.23 17.40
C VAL A 208 4.98 1.65 16.82
N VAL A 209 4.60 1.78 15.56
CA VAL A 209 4.57 3.05 14.81
C VAL A 209 3.20 3.71 14.78
N ALA A 210 2.20 3.14 15.46
CA ALA A 210 0.86 3.71 15.50
C ALA A 210 0.89 5.17 15.97
N GLY A 211 0.21 6.04 15.21
CA GLY A 211 0.13 7.46 15.51
C GLY A 211 -0.59 7.78 16.81
N SER A 212 -0.38 9.00 17.31
CA SER A 212 -1.18 9.54 18.41
C SER A 212 -2.63 9.73 17.96
N MET A 213 -3.59 9.43 18.85
CA MET A 213 -5.02 9.67 18.59
C MET A 213 -5.36 11.13 18.28
N TYR A 214 -4.50 12.07 18.68
CA TYR A 214 -4.62 13.51 18.39
C TYR A 214 -3.80 13.95 17.17
N GLY A 215 -3.10 13.04 16.50
CA GLY A 215 -2.31 13.31 15.31
C GLY A 215 -3.14 13.36 14.03
N GLU A 216 -2.52 13.83 12.95
CA GLU A 216 -3.15 13.96 11.62
C GLU A 216 -2.61 12.96 10.58
N GLY A 217 -1.80 11.99 11.01
CA GLY A 217 -1.10 11.03 10.13
C GLY A 217 -1.98 10.33 9.10
N HIS A 218 -3.17 9.86 9.50
CA HIS A 218 -4.12 9.19 8.58
C HIS A 218 -4.56 10.04 7.38
N SER A 219 -4.56 11.36 7.54
CA SER A 219 -5.08 12.31 6.55
C SER A 219 -3.98 13.08 5.82
N ALA A 220 -2.82 13.25 6.43
CA ALA A 220 -1.73 14.06 5.88
C ALA A 220 -1.32 13.60 4.46
N LEU A 221 -1.28 12.29 4.19
CA LEU A 221 -0.80 11.78 2.91
C LEU A 221 -1.64 12.21 1.68
N TYR A 222 -2.94 12.48 1.82
CA TYR A 222 -3.75 12.84 0.64
C TYR A 222 -3.61 14.31 0.24
N THR A 223 -2.97 15.16 1.05
CA THR A 223 -2.61 16.53 0.63
C THR A 223 -1.28 16.58 -0.12
N GLU A 224 -0.53 15.48 -0.13
CA GLU A 224 0.82 15.44 -0.65
C GLU A 224 0.88 15.09 -2.13
N ILE A 225 1.40 16.01 -2.94
CA ILE A 225 1.45 15.84 -4.39
C ILE A 225 2.31 14.64 -4.80
N GLU A 226 3.38 14.35 -4.06
CA GLU A 226 4.31 13.26 -4.35
C GLU A 226 3.67 11.87 -4.22
N VAL A 227 2.65 11.73 -3.37
CA VAL A 227 1.84 10.50 -3.26
C VAL A 227 1.10 10.21 -4.56
N TYR A 228 0.56 11.26 -5.20
CA TYR A 228 -0.08 11.15 -6.51
C TYR A 228 0.95 10.99 -7.64
N THR A 229 2.06 11.73 -7.59
CA THR A 229 3.15 11.64 -8.56
C THR A 229 3.70 10.21 -8.61
N LEU A 230 3.84 9.53 -7.47
CA LEU A 230 4.27 8.12 -7.43
C LEU A 230 3.35 7.21 -8.27
N ALA A 231 2.04 7.36 -8.20
CA ALA A 231 1.11 6.58 -9.00
C ALA A 231 1.24 6.87 -10.50
N VAL A 232 1.44 8.14 -10.86
CA VAL A 232 1.69 8.57 -12.24
C VAL A 232 2.97 7.96 -12.79
N ARG A 233 4.06 8.07 -12.03
CA ARG A 233 5.36 7.48 -12.36
C ARG A 233 5.27 5.97 -12.47
N TYR A 234 4.63 5.30 -11.50
CA TYR A 234 4.48 3.85 -11.56
C TYR A 234 3.70 3.39 -12.79
N LEU A 235 2.67 4.12 -13.21
CA LEU A 235 1.94 3.78 -14.43
C LEU A 235 2.82 3.91 -15.68
N PHE A 236 3.56 5.01 -15.82
CA PHE A 236 4.27 5.38 -17.05
C PHE A 236 5.73 4.90 -17.14
N GLU A 237 6.45 4.78 -16.02
CA GLU A 237 7.87 4.42 -15.98
C GLU A 237 8.10 2.91 -15.86
N THR A 238 7.07 2.12 -15.54
CA THR A 238 7.20 0.66 -15.43
C THR A 238 6.47 -0.05 -16.57
N PRO A 239 6.96 -1.21 -17.06
CA PRO A 239 6.29 -1.94 -18.14
C PRO A 239 4.93 -2.50 -17.68
N SER A 240 4.07 -2.83 -18.64
CA SER A 240 2.92 -3.69 -18.37
C SER A 240 3.43 -5.08 -18.02
N LEU A 241 2.92 -5.64 -16.94
CA LEU A 241 3.29 -6.98 -16.51
C LEU A 241 2.44 -7.99 -17.29
N GLY A 242 3.06 -9.08 -17.75
CA GLY A 242 2.35 -10.19 -18.37
C GLY A 242 1.44 -10.92 -17.38
N ALA A 243 0.84 -12.03 -17.81
CA ALA A 243 0.04 -12.87 -16.93
C ALA A 243 0.90 -13.40 -15.75
N CYS A 244 0.46 -13.14 -14.53
CA CYS A 244 1.06 -13.64 -13.29
C CYS A 244 -0.07 -13.97 -12.32
N ASP A 245 0.07 -15.07 -11.58
CA ASP A 245 -0.95 -15.48 -10.63
C ASP A 245 -0.89 -14.63 -9.36
N LEU A 246 -2.04 -14.11 -8.94
CA LEU A 246 -2.19 -13.39 -7.69
C LEU A 246 -2.00 -14.35 -6.50
N LYS A 247 -0.99 -14.09 -5.65
CA LYS A 247 -0.80 -14.82 -4.39
C LYS A 247 -1.49 -14.07 -3.26
N LEU A 248 -2.48 -14.70 -2.66
CA LEU A 248 -3.25 -14.20 -1.53
C LEU A 248 -2.95 -15.04 -0.30
N ASP A 249 -2.38 -14.43 0.72
CA ASP A 249 -2.16 -15.08 2.00
C ASP A 249 -3.47 -15.05 2.79
N ARG A 250 -3.83 -16.18 3.40
CA ARG A 250 -4.95 -16.20 4.35
C ARG A 250 -4.59 -15.30 5.53
N PHE A 251 -5.52 -14.42 5.87
CA PHE A 251 -5.35 -13.51 6.99
C PHE A 251 -6.49 -13.70 8.00
N VAL A 252 -6.07 -13.88 9.24
CA VAL A 252 -6.92 -13.71 10.42
C VAL A 252 -6.12 -12.83 11.35
N ALA A 253 -6.67 -11.69 11.72
CA ALA A 253 -5.99 -10.79 12.64
C ALA A 253 -5.68 -11.51 13.95
N GLN A 254 -4.40 -11.74 14.22
CA GLN A 254 -3.98 -12.41 15.44
C GLN A 254 -4.06 -11.42 16.60
N GLN A 255 -4.93 -11.70 17.57
CA GLN A 255 -5.07 -10.91 18.80
C GLN A 255 -3.95 -11.16 19.83
N LYS A 256 -2.96 -12.01 19.53
CA LYS A 256 -1.93 -12.41 20.50
C LYS A 256 -0.57 -11.77 20.20
N ASN A 257 -0.20 -10.88 21.11
CA ASN A 257 1.12 -10.30 21.23
C ASN A 257 2.13 -11.38 21.66
N ASN A 258 2.80 -12.03 20.71
CA ASN A 258 3.86 -13.01 21.00
C ASN A 258 5.24 -12.35 20.87
N PRO A 259 6.01 -12.23 21.97
CA PRO A 259 7.29 -11.53 21.96
C PRO A 259 8.36 -12.18 21.07
N PHE A 260 8.17 -13.45 20.66
CA PHE A 260 9.12 -14.18 19.82
C PHE A 260 8.95 -13.93 18.32
N TYR A 261 7.86 -13.29 17.88
CA TYR A 261 7.62 -13.09 16.44
C TYR A 261 8.55 -12.07 15.81
N LEU A 262 8.81 -10.93 16.45
CA LEU A 262 9.71 -9.92 15.89
C LEU A 262 11.16 -10.41 15.75
N PRO A 263 11.77 -11.06 16.78
CA PRO A 263 13.10 -11.67 16.62
C PRO A 263 13.13 -12.73 15.50
N TRP A 264 12.10 -13.57 15.41
CA TRP A 264 12.03 -14.63 14.41
C TRP A 264 11.89 -14.07 12.99
N ALA A 265 11.02 -13.07 12.80
CA ALA A 265 10.86 -12.36 11.53
C ALA A 265 12.16 -11.70 11.08
N MET A 266 12.86 -11.02 12.01
CA MET A 266 14.13 -10.36 11.71
C MET A 266 15.20 -11.39 11.31
N ARG A 267 15.29 -12.52 12.02
CA ARG A 267 16.20 -13.61 11.63
C ARG A 267 15.85 -14.15 10.24
N GLY A 268 14.56 -14.37 9.97
CA GLY A 268 14.07 -14.81 8.65
C GLY A 268 14.51 -13.89 7.52
N VAL A 269 14.37 -12.56 7.70
CA VAL A 269 14.85 -11.57 6.73
C VAL A 269 16.37 -11.64 6.52
N LEU A 270 17.16 -11.79 7.60
CA LEU A 270 18.63 -11.83 7.52
C LEU A 270 19.16 -13.13 6.90
N GLU A 271 18.45 -14.24 7.08
CA GLU A 271 18.78 -15.57 6.55
C GLU A 271 18.15 -15.84 5.18
N ASP A 272 17.28 -14.94 4.70
CA ASP A 272 16.65 -15.05 3.39
C ASP A 272 17.71 -15.09 2.27
N ARG A 273 17.59 -16.06 1.37
CA ARG A 273 18.57 -16.28 0.31
C ARG A 273 18.63 -15.10 -0.65
N GLU A 274 17.49 -14.50 -1.00
CA GLU A 274 17.45 -13.38 -1.95
C GLU A 274 18.09 -12.12 -1.32
N VAL A 275 17.91 -11.93 -0.02
CA VAL A 275 18.55 -10.86 0.76
C VAL A 275 20.06 -11.09 0.89
N SER A 276 20.46 -12.31 1.23
CA SER A 276 21.84 -12.70 1.51
C SER A 276 22.68 -13.05 0.27
N GLU A 277 22.11 -13.09 -0.93
CA GLU A 277 22.87 -13.22 -2.19
C GLU A 277 22.96 -11.88 -2.93
N SER A 278 21.95 -11.00 -2.80
CA SER A 278 21.93 -9.68 -3.44
C SER A 278 22.96 -8.71 -2.84
N ILE A 279 23.88 -8.21 -3.68
CA ILE A 279 24.89 -7.21 -3.28
C ILE A 279 24.22 -5.94 -2.72
N HIS A 280 23.13 -5.50 -3.36
CA HIS A 280 22.42 -4.29 -2.94
C HIS A 280 21.74 -4.47 -1.58
N LEU A 281 21.04 -5.58 -1.37
CA LEU A 281 20.34 -5.85 -0.11
C LEU A 281 21.31 -6.12 1.04
N LYS A 282 22.47 -6.74 0.77
CA LYS A 282 23.58 -6.84 1.75
C LYS A 282 24.04 -5.48 2.24
N TYR A 283 24.29 -4.55 1.31
CA TYR A 283 24.73 -3.21 1.67
C TYR A 283 23.68 -2.49 2.53
N GLU A 284 22.40 -2.57 2.15
CA GLU A 284 21.31 -2.01 2.97
C GLU A 284 21.22 -2.66 4.35
N THR A 285 21.36 -3.99 4.43
CA THR A 285 21.41 -4.73 5.70
C THR A 285 22.55 -4.27 6.59
N MET A 286 23.75 -4.06 6.03
CA MET A 286 24.90 -3.54 6.77
C MET A 286 24.65 -2.12 7.27
N LYS A 287 24.03 -1.25 6.46
CA LYS A 287 23.62 0.10 6.88
C LYS A 287 22.63 0.04 8.04
N LEU A 288 21.62 -0.82 7.95
CA LEU A 288 20.62 -1.02 9.00
C LEU A 288 21.25 -1.51 10.30
N ARG A 289 22.22 -2.43 10.24
CA ARG A 289 22.95 -2.89 11.42
C ARG A 289 23.69 -1.76 12.12
N LYS A 290 24.41 -0.93 11.37
CA LYS A 290 25.10 0.24 11.93
C LYS A 290 24.11 1.19 12.61
N GLN A 291 23.00 1.49 11.95
CA GLN A 291 21.93 2.32 12.53
C GLN A 291 21.34 1.69 13.80
N TYR A 292 21.13 0.36 13.82
CA TYR A 292 20.63 -0.36 14.99
C TYR A 292 21.58 -0.28 16.20
N GLU A 293 22.89 -0.40 15.97
CA GLU A 293 23.92 -0.29 17.00
C GLU A 293 23.90 1.11 17.64
N GLU A 294 23.83 2.15 16.78
CA GLU A 294 23.78 3.57 17.17
C GLU A 294 22.42 4.01 17.75
N TRP A 295 21.34 3.25 17.52
CA TRP A 295 19.98 3.66 17.88
C TRP A 295 19.71 3.59 19.39
N GLU A 296 19.55 4.71 20.08
CA GLU A 296 19.28 4.74 21.52
C GLU A 296 17.81 5.13 21.83
N PRO A 297 16.86 4.17 21.86
CA PRO A 297 15.47 4.47 22.13
C PRO A 297 15.25 4.96 23.57
N THR A 298 14.43 6.00 23.71
CA THR A 298 14.14 6.65 25.00
C THR A 298 12.94 6.01 25.72
N THR A 299 11.90 5.63 24.98
CA THR A 299 10.65 5.09 25.55
C THR A 299 10.75 3.60 25.87
N LYS A 300 9.96 3.13 26.85
CA LYS A 300 9.93 1.70 27.25
C LYS A 300 9.57 0.79 26.07
N ALA A 301 8.56 1.18 25.28
CA ALA A 301 8.12 0.42 24.11
C ALA A 301 9.25 0.28 23.07
N MET A 302 9.96 1.37 22.75
CA MET A 302 11.04 1.34 21.77
C MET A 302 12.28 0.58 22.28
N LYS A 303 12.57 0.61 23.59
CA LYS A 303 13.61 -0.22 24.21
C LYS A 303 13.28 -1.71 24.09
N GLU A 304 12.02 -2.09 24.28
CA GLU A 304 11.56 -3.46 24.10
C GLU A 304 11.66 -3.91 22.64
N VAL A 305 11.32 -3.03 21.70
CA VAL A 305 11.49 -3.28 20.25
C VAL A 305 12.98 -3.46 19.91
N LYS A 306 13.87 -2.59 20.42
CA LYS A 306 15.32 -2.76 20.23
C LYS A 306 15.80 -4.10 20.77
N PHE A 307 15.35 -4.51 21.95
CA PHE A 307 15.68 -5.81 22.52
C PHE A 307 15.19 -6.98 21.64
N ARG A 308 13.97 -6.90 21.12
CA ARG A 308 13.41 -7.92 20.21
C ARG A 308 14.10 -7.96 18.84
N LEU A 309 14.72 -6.86 18.42
CA LEU A 309 15.51 -6.76 17.18
C LEU A 309 17.00 -7.12 17.38
N GLU A 310 17.36 -7.75 18.50
CA GLU A 310 18.72 -8.23 18.79
C GLU A 310 19.35 -9.14 17.71
N PRO A 311 18.60 -9.92 16.89
CA PRO A 311 19.18 -10.61 15.73
C PRO A 311 19.95 -9.71 14.74
N MET A 312 19.74 -8.39 14.76
CA MET A 312 20.55 -7.44 14.01
C MET A 312 22.03 -7.42 14.46
N ARG A 313 22.33 -7.80 15.71
CA ARG A 313 23.70 -7.96 16.23
C ARG A 313 24.33 -9.28 15.81
N ASP A 314 23.52 -10.32 15.59
CA ASP A 314 24.01 -11.67 15.34
C ASP A 314 24.81 -11.78 14.03
N VAL A 315 26.02 -12.32 14.13
CA VAL A 315 26.92 -12.60 13.00
C VAL A 315 26.51 -13.92 12.35
N ILE A 316 25.55 -13.90 11.42
CA ILE A 316 25.21 -15.09 10.60
C ILE A 316 25.79 -14.99 9.17
N LEU A 317 26.41 -13.86 8.82
CA LEU A 317 27.25 -13.78 7.62
C LEU A 317 28.71 -14.05 8.01
N GLY A 318 29.02 -15.30 8.38
CA GLY A 318 30.40 -15.69 8.73
C GLY A 318 30.61 -17.09 9.30
N ARG A 319 29.55 -17.84 9.68
CA ARG A 319 29.70 -19.26 10.01
C ARG A 319 29.53 -20.11 8.76
N SER A 320 30.59 -20.11 7.96
CA SER A 320 30.93 -21.28 7.15
C SER A 320 30.84 -22.52 8.04
N LYS A 321 30.06 -23.50 7.59
CA LYS A 321 29.94 -24.88 8.10
C LYS A 321 31.01 -25.28 9.12
N LEU A 322 30.57 -25.61 10.34
CA LEU A 322 31.18 -26.66 11.15
C LEU A 322 30.27 -27.88 11.04
#